data_AF-A0A6P0Q628-F1
#
_entry.id   AF-A0A6P0Q628-F1
#
_cell.length_a   1.000
_cell.length_b   1.000
_cell.length_c   1.000
_cell.angle_alpha   90.00
_cell.angle_beta   90.00
_cell.angle_gamma   90.00
#
_symmetry.space_group_name_H-M   'P 1'
#
loop_
_entity.id
_entity.type
_entity.pdbx_description
1 polymer ?
#
loop_
_entity_poly.entity_id
_entity_poly.type
_entity_poly.pdbx_seq_one_letter_code
_entity_poly.pdbx_strand_id
1 'polypeptide(L)'
;MTQSKAEPKLYSFDEFISWYPENSAVRYELHDGVIIEMPKPKGKHSNLTGSLIEQLLIVIRQIDKGGIWTIPRESIVKPKRENSGYEPDIIVLNQDVMEAESRWESESIIQNPDSVKLIVEVVSTNWRDDYYNKL
;
A
#
# COMPACT_ATOMS: atom_id res chain seq x y z
N MET A 1 -5.75 -28.65 31.34
CA MET A 1 -6.72 -27.84 30.58
C MET A 1 -6.08 -27.49 29.25
N THR A 2 -6.51 -28.14 28.17
CA THR A 2 -6.03 -27.89 26.82
C THR A 2 -6.70 -26.61 26.34
N GLN A 3 -5.98 -25.49 26.30
CA GLN A 3 -6.48 -24.28 25.66
C GLN A 3 -6.55 -24.55 24.15
N SER A 4 -7.76 -24.67 23.63
CA SER A 4 -8.03 -24.56 22.19
C SER A 4 -7.68 -23.15 21.76
N LYS A 5 -6.53 -22.98 21.09
CA LYS A 5 -6.20 -21.74 20.40
C LYS A 5 -7.10 -21.71 19.17
N ALA A 6 -8.14 -20.86 19.19
CA ALA A 6 -8.99 -20.66 18.04
C ALA A 6 -8.11 -20.30 16.83
N GLU A 7 -8.32 -21.00 15.70
CA GLU A 7 -7.60 -20.64 14.48
C GLU A 7 -7.96 -19.19 14.10
N PRO A 8 -6.95 -18.37 13.73
CA PRO A 8 -7.21 -17.00 13.32
C PRO A 8 -8.14 -17.02 12.10
N LYS A 9 -9.22 -16.23 12.16
CA LYS A 9 -10.09 -16.04 11.00
C LYS A 9 -9.26 -15.46 9.86
N LEU A 10 -9.20 -16.16 8.73
CA LEU A 10 -8.58 -15.68 7.50
C LEU A 10 -9.62 -14.90 6.69
N TYR A 11 -9.18 -13.78 6.12
CA TYR A 11 -9.97 -12.90 5.28
C TYR A 11 -9.52 -13.03 3.83
N SER A 12 -10.46 -13.08 2.91
CA SER A 12 -10.19 -12.73 1.52
C SER A 12 -9.89 -11.25 1.37
N PHE A 13 -9.32 -10.84 0.23
CA PHE A 13 -9.09 -9.43 -0.05
C PHE A 13 -10.38 -8.60 -0.01
N ASP A 14 -11.48 -9.10 -0.58
CA ASP A 14 -12.74 -8.35 -0.63
C ASP A 14 -13.41 -8.27 0.75
N GLU A 15 -13.27 -9.30 1.58
CA GLU A 15 -13.70 -9.24 2.99
C GLU A 15 -12.87 -8.23 3.79
N PHE A 16 -11.56 -8.14 3.52
CA PHE A 16 -10.69 -7.13 4.13
C PHE A 16 -11.10 -5.71 3.75
N ILE A 17 -11.36 -5.46 2.46
CA ILE A 17 -11.82 -4.13 2.00
C ILE A 17 -13.18 -3.79 2.62
N SER A 18 -14.12 -4.75 2.66
CA SER A 18 -15.43 -4.54 3.29
C SER A 18 -15.34 -4.30 4.79
N TRP A 19 -14.30 -4.81 5.44
CA TRP A 19 -14.03 -4.61 6.86
C TRP A 19 -13.30 -3.29 7.16
N TYR A 20 -12.56 -2.73 6.18
CA TYR A 20 -11.65 -1.61 6.38
C TYR A 20 -12.36 -0.39 6.99
N PRO A 21 -11.98 0.08 8.20
CA PRO A 21 -12.71 1.16 8.85
C PRO A 21 -12.48 2.53 8.17
N GLU A 22 -13.54 3.20 7.74
CA GLU A 22 -13.47 4.49 7.01
C GLU A 22 -12.75 5.62 7.78
N ASN A 23 -12.81 5.64 9.11
CA ASN A 23 -12.24 6.71 9.96
C ASN A 23 -11.14 6.21 10.90
N SER A 24 -10.35 5.24 10.45
CA SER A 24 -9.26 4.69 11.24
C SER A 24 -8.12 5.70 11.46
N ALA A 25 -7.56 5.74 12.69
CA ALA A 25 -6.36 6.52 13.00
C ALA A 25 -5.05 5.83 12.57
N VAL A 26 -5.14 4.55 12.22
CA VAL A 26 -4.04 3.67 11.81
C VAL A 26 -4.39 3.01 10.47
N ARG A 27 -3.38 2.54 9.76
CA ARG A 27 -3.56 1.84 8.49
C ARG A 27 -3.62 0.34 8.73
N TYR A 28 -4.20 -0.41 7.80
CA TYR A 28 -4.20 -1.86 7.87
C TYR A 28 -3.68 -2.47 6.58
N GLU A 29 -2.97 -3.58 6.69
CA GLU A 29 -2.57 -4.41 5.57
C GLU A 29 -3.15 -5.83 5.75
N LEU A 30 -3.29 -6.55 4.64
CA LEU A 30 -3.70 -7.94 4.63
C LEU A 30 -2.51 -8.81 4.20
N HIS A 31 -2.07 -9.70 5.09
CA HIS A 31 -0.93 -10.61 4.89
C HIS A 31 -1.45 -12.04 4.96
N ASP A 32 -1.57 -12.73 3.82
CA ASP A 32 -2.08 -14.12 3.76
C ASP A 32 -3.41 -14.35 4.49
N GLY A 33 -4.32 -13.39 4.37
CA GLY A 33 -5.62 -13.40 5.03
C GLY A 33 -5.60 -12.95 6.49
N VAL A 34 -4.45 -12.56 7.03
CA VAL A 34 -4.33 -11.97 8.36
C VAL A 34 -4.29 -10.45 8.25
N ILE A 35 -5.21 -9.78 8.94
CA ILE A 35 -5.24 -8.32 9.01
C ILE A 35 -4.17 -7.85 10.01
N ILE A 36 -3.28 -6.98 9.56
CA ILE A 36 -2.17 -6.43 10.34
C ILE A 36 -2.40 -4.92 10.51
N GLU A 37 -2.35 -4.45 11.75
CA GLU A 37 -2.34 -3.02 12.06
C GLU A 37 -0.96 -2.44 11.77
N MET A 38 -0.92 -1.40 10.93
CA MET A 38 0.29 -0.66 10.63
C MET A 38 0.36 0.58 11.53
N PRO A 39 1.31 0.61 12.48
CA PRO A 39 1.43 1.72 13.40
C PRO A 39 1.76 3.00 12.63
N LYS A 40 1.29 4.14 13.15
CA LYS A 40 1.55 5.44 12.55
C LYS A 40 3.07 5.66 12.40
N PRO A 41 3.55 6.07 11.19
CA PRO A 41 4.95 6.38 11.00
C PRO A 41 5.45 7.45 11.97
N LYS A 42 6.69 7.27 12.46
CA LYS A 42 7.36 8.25 13.31
C LYS A 42 7.90 9.42 12.47
N GLY A 43 8.08 10.59 13.08
CA GLY A 43 8.48 11.81 12.36
C GLY A 43 9.73 11.69 11.47
N LYS A 44 10.73 10.89 11.86
CA LYS A 44 11.91 10.63 11.01
C LYS A 44 11.54 9.91 9.71
N HIS A 45 10.71 8.88 9.80
CA HIS A 45 10.20 8.15 8.64
C HIS A 45 9.35 9.08 7.78
N SER A 46 8.39 9.80 8.38
CA SER A 46 7.53 10.75 7.66
C SER A 46 8.32 11.84 6.91
N ASN A 47 9.35 12.43 7.54
CA ASN A 47 10.19 13.44 6.90
C ASN A 47 10.98 12.87 5.72
N LEU A 48 11.50 11.64 5.84
CA LEU A 48 12.22 10.98 4.77
C LEU A 48 11.29 10.66 3.60
N THR A 49 10.11 10.09 3.86
CA THR A 49 9.09 9.81 2.85
C THR A 49 8.69 11.09 2.12
N GLY A 50 8.43 12.19 2.85
CA GLY A 50 8.10 13.49 2.25
C GLY A 50 9.21 14.04 1.35
N SER A 51 10.46 13.96 1.80
CA SER A 51 11.61 14.40 0.99
C SER A 51 11.80 13.54 -0.27
N LEU A 52 11.56 12.22 -0.20
CA LEU A 52 11.59 11.33 -1.36
C LEU A 52 10.47 11.66 -2.36
N ILE A 53 9.25 11.91 -1.87
CA ILE A 53 8.12 12.34 -2.72
C ILE A 53 8.48 13.62 -3.48
N GLU A 54 9.07 14.61 -2.80
CA GLU A 54 9.50 15.87 -3.43
C GLU A 54 10.47 15.60 -4.59
N GLN A 55 11.52 14.80 -4.36
CA GLN A 55 12.50 14.47 -5.39
C GLN A 55 11.86 13.71 -6.57
N LEU A 56 10.98 12.74 -6.29
CA LEU A 56 10.28 11.98 -7.32
C LEU A 56 9.39 12.88 -8.18
N LEU A 57 8.64 13.82 -7.56
CA LEU A 57 7.79 14.77 -8.30
C LEU A 57 8.61 15.71 -9.18
N ILE A 58 9.79 16.15 -8.74
CA ILE A 58 10.73 16.94 -9.56
C ILE A 58 11.17 16.13 -10.77
N VAL A 59 11.64 14.89 -10.57
CA VAL A 59 12.09 14.01 -11.65
C VAL A 59 10.96 13.73 -12.65
N ILE A 60 9.77 13.39 -12.17
CA ILE A 60 8.57 13.15 -13.02
C ILE A 60 8.29 14.35 -13.93
N ARG A 61 8.42 15.57 -13.41
CA ARG A 61 8.24 16.79 -14.22
C ARG A 61 9.36 17.00 -15.22
N GLN A 62 10.61 16.71 -14.86
CA GLN A 62 11.77 16.87 -15.74
C GLN A 62 11.77 15.91 -16.93
N ILE A 63 11.11 14.76 -16.80
CA ILE A 63 10.97 13.76 -17.89
C ILE A 63 9.65 13.90 -18.66
N ASP A 64 8.99 15.07 -18.58
CA ASP A 64 7.72 15.37 -19.25
C ASP A 64 6.57 14.40 -18.92
N LYS A 65 6.55 13.87 -17.69
CA LYS A 65 5.47 13.00 -17.17
C LYS A 65 4.60 13.67 -16.12
N GLY A 66 4.73 14.99 -15.93
CA GLY A 66 3.88 15.75 -15.02
C GLY A 66 2.40 15.60 -15.38
N GLY A 67 1.57 15.28 -14.38
CA GLY A 67 0.13 15.05 -14.55
C GLY A 67 -0.24 13.66 -15.10
N ILE A 68 0.71 12.95 -15.70
CA ILE A 68 0.54 11.58 -16.20
C ILE A 68 1.02 10.58 -15.15
N TRP A 69 2.21 10.80 -14.56
CA TRP A 69 2.71 10.01 -13.45
C TRP A 69 2.43 10.75 -12.15
N THR A 70 1.68 10.11 -11.26
CA THR A 70 1.16 10.74 -10.03
C THR A 70 1.53 9.93 -8.81
N ILE A 71 1.72 10.61 -7.68
CA ILE A 71 1.89 9.96 -6.38
C ILE A 71 0.60 10.25 -5.59
N PRO A 72 -0.33 9.29 -5.46
CA PRO A 72 -1.52 9.47 -4.65
C PRO A 72 -1.16 9.50 -3.16
N ARG A 73 -2.06 10.05 -2.35
CA ARG A 73 -1.94 10.01 -0.90
C ARG A 73 -2.33 8.65 -0.32
N GLU A 74 -3.36 8.03 -0.90
CA GLU A 74 -3.96 6.78 -0.44
C GLU A 74 -3.96 5.78 -1.60
N SER A 75 -3.56 4.53 -1.33
CA SER A 75 -3.63 3.45 -2.32
C SER A 75 -3.43 2.09 -1.67
N ILE A 76 -4.33 1.14 -1.91
CA ILE A 76 -4.14 -0.27 -1.54
C ILE A 76 -3.79 -1.08 -2.78
N VAL A 77 -2.63 -1.73 -2.77
CA VAL A 77 -2.19 -2.62 -3.85
C VAL A 77 -2.68 -4.02 -3.56
N LYS A 78 -3.46 -4.59 -4.49
CA LYS A 78 -3.80 -6.02 -4.52
C LYS A 78 -2.78 -6.76 -5.40
N PRO A 79 -1.79 -7.47 -4.82
CA PRO A 79 -0.89 -8.31 -5.60
C PRO A 79 -1.64 -9.51 -6.21
N LYS A 80 -0.97 -10.24 -7.11
CA LYS A 80 -1.46 -11.54 -7.61
C LYS A 80 -1.58 -12.60 -6.51
N ARG A 81 -0.88 -12.42 -5.40
CA ARG A 81 -0.96 -13.31 -4.24
C ARG A 81 -2.37 -13.18 -3.64
N GLU A 82 -3.04 -14.31 -3.54
CA GLU A 82 -4.37 -14.38 -2.93
C GLU A 82 -4.34 -13.84 -1.49
N ASN A 83 -5.47 -13.29 -1.05
CA ASN A 83 -5.69 -12.84 0.33
C ASN A 83 -4.59 -11.89 0.84
N SER A 84 -4.08 -11.01 -0.02
CA SER A 84 -3.04 -10.05 0.35
C SER A 84 -3.39 -8.65 -0.16
N GLY A 85 -3.00 -7.62 0.57
CA GLY A 85 -3.28 -6.22 0.26
C GLY A 85 -2.35 -5.31 1.05
N TYR A 86 -1.64 -4.42 0.37
CA TYR A 86 -0.57 -3.62 0.98
C TYR A 86 -0.76 -2.13 0.71
N GLU A 87 -0.37 -1.29 1.66
CA GLU A 87 -0.40 0.17 1.50
C GLU A 87 1.04 0.69 1.49
N PRO A 88 1.64 0.91 0.31
CA PRO A 88 3.05 1.29 0.21
C PRO A 88 3.29 2.68 0.80
N ASP A 89 4.50 2.95 1.28
CA ASP A 89 4.87 4.30 1.71
C ASP A 89 4.85 5.32 0.56
N ILE A 90 5.25 4.90 -0.65
CA ILE A 90 5.14 5.68 -1.89
C ILE A 90 4.80 4.76 -3.06
N ILE A 91 3.83 5.16 -3.87
CA ILE A 91 3.56 4.57 -5.17
C ILE A 91 3.53 5.65 -6.25
N VAL A 92 4.10 5.36 -7.43
CA VAL A 92 3.96 6.20 -8.63
C VAL A 92 3.02 5.47 -9.58
N LEU A 93 1.87 6.10 -9.84
CA LEU A 93 0.84 5.58 -10.72
C LEU A 93 0.86 6.25 -12.10
N ASN A 94 0.47 5.50 -13.12
CA ASN A 94 0.36 5.96 -14.50
C ASN A 94 -1.09 6.20 -14.89
N GLN A 95 -1.47 7.47 -15.04
CA GLN A 95 -2.84 7.86 -15.34
C GLN A 95 -3.31 7.41 -16.72
N ASP A 96 -2.40 7.19 -17.68
CA ASP A 96 -2.74 6.71 -19.03
C ASP A 96 -3.45 5.34 -19.04
N VAL A 97 -3.34 4.56 -17.96
CA VAL A 97 -3.94 3.22 -17.85
C VAL A 97 -4.91 3.11 -16.68
N MET A 98 -5.26 4.22 -16.04
CA MET A 98 -6.09 4.21 -14.83
C MET A 98 -7.54 3.77 -15.11
N GLU A 99 -8.02 3.90 -16.35
CA GLU A 99 -9.32 3.38 -16.78
C GLU A 99 -9.43 1.85 -16.64
N ALA A 100 -8.29 1.14 -16.62
CA ALA A 100 -8.26 -0.31 -16.39
C ALA A 100 -8.38 -0.68 -14.90
N GLU A 101 -8.30 0.27 -13.97
CA GLU A 101 -8.43 0.06 -12.53
C GLU A 101 -9.88 0.32 -12.09
N SER A 102 -10.75 -0.67 -12.24
CA SER A 102 -12.19 -0.52 -11.98
C SER A 102 -12.56 -0.15 -10.53
N ARG A 103 -11.63 -0.31 -9.58
CA ARG A 103 -11.81 -0.04 -8.15
C ARG A 103 -11.05 1.20 -7.66
N TRP A 104 -10.32 1.88 -8.55
CA TRP A 104 -9.53 3.04 -8.19
C TRP A 104 -10.40 4.18 -7.66
N GLU A 105 -11.43 4.56 -8.43
CA GLU A 105 -12.26 5.74 -8.13
C GLU A 105 -13.04 5.59 -6.81
N SER A 106 -13.57 4.40 -6.52
CA SER A 106 -14.41 4.16 -5.35
C SER A 106 -13.65 3.68 -4.11
N GLU A 107 -12.51 3.00 -4.28
CA GLU A 107 -11.86 2.27 -3.19
C GLU A 107 -10.35 2.54 -3.07
N SER A 108 -9.76 3.36 -3.96
CA SER A 108 -8.31 3.58 -4.03
C SER A 108 -7.49 2.29 -4.21
N ILE A 109 -8.05 1.30 -4.89
CA ILE A 109 -7.40 -0.02 -5.06
C ILE A 109 -6.71 -0.11 -6.42
N ILE A 110 -5.48 -0.62 -6.39
CA ILE A 110 -4.62 -0.87 -7.56
C ILE A 110 -4.40 -2.38 -7.70
N GLN A 111 -4.77 -2.94 -8.86
CA GLN A 111 -4.67 -4.38 -9.13
C GLN A 111 -3.97 -4.67 -10.45
N ASN A 112 -3.95 -3.71 -11.37
CA ASN A 112 -3.26 -3.84 -12.65
C ASN A 112 -1.79 -3.40 -12.49
N PRO A 113 -0.81 -4.29 -12.71
CA PRO A 113 0.61 -3.94 -12.61
C PRO A 113 1.03 -2.84 -13.59
N ASP A 114 0.35 -2.68 -14.73
CA ASP A 114 0.70 -1.65 -15.72
C ASP A 114 0.43 -0.22 -15.22
N SER A 115 -0.46 -0.09 -14.22
CA SER A 115 -0.77 1.16 -13.53
C SER A 115 0.39 1.63 -12.65
N VAL A 116 1.33 0.75 -12.30
CA VAL A 116 2.40 1.03 -11.35
C VAL A 116 3.72 1.30 -12.08
N LYS A 117 4.34 2.45 -11.81
CA LYS A 117 5.69 2.79 -12.31
C LYS A 117 6.79 2.58 -11.28
N LEU A 118 6.47 2.75 -10.01
CA LEU A 118 7.41 2.59 -8.90
C LEU A 118 6.64 2.35 -7.60
N ILE A 119 7.17 1.48 -6.74
CA ILE A 119 6.80 1.38 -5.32
C ILE A 119 8.08 1.59 -4.51
N VAL A 120 8.00 2.37 -3.43
CA VAL A 120 9.09 2.58 -2.49
C VAL A 120 8.57 2.32 -1.08
N GLU A 121 9.32 1.53 -0.32
CA GLU A 121 9.10 1.28 1.09
C GLU A 121 10.25 1.87 1.90
N VAL A 122 9.93 2.72 2.87
CA VAL A 122 10.93 3.39 3.72
C VAL A 122 11.12 2.55 4.97
N VAL A 123 12.14 1.69 4.95
CA VAL A 123 12.42 0.80 6.08
C VAL A 123 13.22 1.51 7.17
N SER A 124 12.94 1.12 8.42
CA SER A 124 13.75 1.55 9.56
C SER A 124 14.93 0.59 9.76
N THR A 125 15.87 0.92 10.66
CA THR A 125 17.04 0.08 10.97
C THR A 125 16.68 -1.32 11.51
N ASN A 126 15.41 -1.58 11.86
CA ASN A 126 14.88 -2.92 12.21
C ASN A 126 14.29 -3.64 10.97
N TRP A 127 15.02 -3.64 9.86
CA TRP A 127 14.65 -4.23 8.56
C TRP A 127 14.16 -5.69 8.58
N ARG A 128 14.43 -6.43 9.67
CA ARG A 128 14.06 -7.84 9.83
C ARG A 128 12.55 -8.05 9.95
N ASP A 129 11.81 -7.06 10.46
CA ASP A 129 10.35 -7.09 10.54
C ASP A 129 9.69 -6.61 9.22
N ASP A 130 10.37 -5.74 8.45
CA ASP A 130 9.81 -5.13 7.23
C ASP A 130 9.87 -6.04 5.98
N TYR A 131 10.85 -6.95 5.90
CA TYR A 131 11.14 -7.69 4.65
C TYR A 131 10.60 -9.12 4.57
N TYR A 132 10.16 -9.74 5.66
CA TYR A 132 9.95 -11.20 5.64
C TYR A 132 8.72 -11.67 4.83
N ASN A 133 7.77 -10.77 4.49
CA ASN A 133 6.52 -11.15 3.83
C ASN A 133 6.16 -10.37 2.55
N LYS A 134 6.93 -9.33 2.17
CA LYS A 134 6.55 -8.39 1.09
C LYS A 134 7.14 -8.70 -0.32
N LEU A 135 7.86 -9.80 -0.49
CA LEU A 135 8.43 -10.26 -1.78
C LEU A 135 7.69 -11.47 -2.36
#